data_AF-A0A367R4E8-F1
#
_entry.id   AF-A0A367R4E8-F1
#
_cell.length_a   1.000
_cell.length_b   1.000
_cell.length_c   1.000
_cell.angle_alpha   90.00
_cell.angle_beta   90.00
_cell.angle_gamma   90.00
#
_symmetry.space_group_name_H-M   'P 1'
#
loop_
_entity.id
_entity.type
_entity.pdbx_description
1 polymer ?
#
loop_
_entity_poly.entity_id
_entity_poly.type
_entity_poly.pdbx_seq_one_letter_code
_entity_poly.pdbx_strand_id
1 'polypeptide(L)'
;MTTPLERIESHPHESKRLIGIEYEHFLGLVELAEKRHLEKQAFIEKNKIRIVAKGGGRKPDMSVKQGICLCLIYLRQKPIFEILGLLFDVSKTKAMIHLIIG
;
A
#
# COMPACT_ATOMS: atom_id res chain seq x y z
N MET A 1 18.12 2.54 -6.20
CA MET A 1 17.99 1.46 -5.19
C MET A 1 16.78 0.63 -5.58
N THR A 2 16.87 -0.70 -5.52
CA THR A 2 15.71 -1.57 -5.78
C THR A 2 14.77 -1.53 -4.57
N THR A 3 13.51 -1.21 -4.78
CA THR A 3 12.51 -1.16 -3.71
C THR A 3 12.24 -2.57 -3.15
N PRO A 4 11.76 -2.71 -1.92
CA PRO A 4 11.40 -4.02 -1.36
C PRO A 4 10.38 -4.77 -2.21
N LEU A 5 9.46 -4.04 -2.85
CA LEU A 5 8.47 -4.63 -3.75
C LEU A 5 9.13 -5.22 -5.00
N GLU A 6 9.97 -4.46 -5.69
CA GLU A 6 10.71 -4.94 -6.86
C GLU A 6 11.58 -6.16 -6.53
N ARG A 7 12.15 -6.22 -5.32
CA ARG A 7 12.92 -7.37 -4.85
C ARG A 7 12.07 -8.62 -4.67
N ILE A 8 10.87 -8.49 -4.12
CA ILE A 8 9.95 -9.62 -3.92
C ILE A 8 9.35 -10.08 -5.26
N GLU A 9 9.08 -9.15 -6.18
CA GLU A 9 8.59 -9.49 -7.52
C GLU A 9 9.65 -10.20 -8.37
N SER A 10 10.93 -9.81 -8.25
CA SER A 10 12.04 -10.49 -8.92
C SER A 10 12.48 -11.80 -8.24
N HIS A 11 12.27 -11.93 -6.93
CA HIS A 11 12.66 -13.09 -6.14
C HIS A 11 11.52 -13.53 -5.20
N PRO A 12 10.48 -14.21 -5.71
CA PRO A 12 9.31 -14.57 -4.90
C PRO A 12 9.62 -15.40 -3.64
N HIS A 13 10.65 -16.25 -3.68
CA HIS A 13 11.09 -17.06 -2.54
C HIS A 13 11.58 -16.21 -1.34
N GLU A 14 11.96 -14.95 -1.59
CA GLU A 14 12.40 -14.02 -0.55
C GLU A 14 11.24 -13.34 0.19
N SER A 15 10.00 -13.50 -0.28
CA SER A 15 8.82 -12.86 0.32
C SER A 15 8.69 -13.22 1.80
N LYS A 16 8.86 -14.51 2.14
CA LYS A 16 8.75 -14.97 3.52
C LYS A 16 9.83 -14.35 4.40
N ARG A 17 11.04 -14.13 3.87
CA ARG A 17 12.14 -13.47 4.61
C ARG A 17 11.97 -11.96 4.74
N LEU A 18 11.36 -11.29 3.75
CA LEU A 18 11.22 -9.84 3.71
C LEU A 18 9.93 -9.33 4.36
N ILE A 19 8.79 -9.91 4.01
CA ILE A 19 7.44 -9.46 4.43
C ILE A 19 6.72 -10.43 5.37
N GLY A 20 7.22 -11.66 5.51
CA GLY A 20 6.77 -12.59 6.55
C GLY A 20 5.69 -13.57 6.08
N ILE A 21 5.34 -13.50 4.80
CA ILE A 21 4.34 -14.34 4.15
C ILE A 21 4.86 -14.85 2.81
N GLU A 22 4.33 -15.97 2.34
CA GLU A 22 4.58 -16.49 0.99
C GLU A 22 4.04 -15.52 -0.07
N TYR A 23 4.66 -15.52 -1.24
CA TYR A 23 4.34 -14.59 -2.31
C TYR A 23 2.90 -14.74 -2.82
N GLU A 24 2.40 -15.99 -2.84
CA GLU A 24 1.01 -16.28 -3.22
C GLU A 24 0.00 -15.63 -2.26
N HIS A 25 0.26 -15.71 -0.95
CA HIS A 25 -0.55 -15.04 0.06
C HIS A 25 -0.47 -13.52 -0.05
N PHE A 26 0.70 -12.99 -0.42
CA PHE A 26 0.85 -11.56 -0.70
C PHE A 26 -0.01 -11.13 -1.90
N LEU A 27 0.00 -11.87 -3.00
CA LEU A 27 -0.84 -11.58 -4.16
C LEU A 27 -2.34 -11.64 -3.83
N GLY A 28 -2.77 -12.66 -3.06
CA GLY A 28 -4.17 -12.75 -2.61
C GLY A 28 -4.59 -11.57 -1.73
N LEU A 29 -3.70 -11.06 -0.87
CA LEU A 29 -3.94 -9.85 -0.09
C LEU A 29 -4.06 -8.60 -0.97
N VAL A 30 -3.22 -8.49 -2.01
CA VAL A 30 -3.27 -7.38 -2.97
C VAL A 30 -4.61 -7.36 -3.69
N GLU A 31 -5.05 -8.49 -4.22
CA GLU A 31 -6.33 -8.60 -4.91
C GLU A 31 -7.51 -8.26 -3.99
N LEU A 32 -7.51 -8.79 -2.76
CA LEU A 32 -8.56 -8.51 -1.78
C LEU A 32 -8.60 -7.01 -1.42
N ALA A 33 -7.43 -6.39 -1.25
CA ALA A 33 -7.33 -4.98 -0.92
C ALA A 33 -7.77 -4.09 -2.09
N GLU A 34 -7.41 -4.42 -3.33
CA GLU A 34 -7.88 -3.72 -4.53
C GLU A 34 -9.40 -3.80 -4.64
N LYS A 35 -9.98 -4.99 -4.45
CA LYS A 35 -11.43 -5.18 -4.43
C LYS A 35 -12.11 -4.34 -3.34
N ARG A 36 -11.62 -4.41 -2.11
CA ARG A 36 -12.14 -3.59 -0.99
C ARG A 36 -12.00 -2.10 -1.26
N HIS A 37 -10.90 -1.68 -1.89
CA HIS A 37 -10.68 -0.28 -2.23
C HIS A 37 -11.71 0.20 -3.25
N LEU A 38 -11.99 -0.59 -4.29
CA LEU A 38 -13.05 -0.30 -5.27
C LEU A 38 -14.44 -0.26 -4.63
N GLU A 39 -14.77 -1.22 -3.77
CA GLU A 39 -16.04 -1.26 -3.03
C GLU A 39 -16.20 -0.02 -2.13
N LYS A 40 -15.14 0.36 -1.40
CA LYS A 40 -15.13 1.55 -0.55
C LYS A 40 -15.27 2.83 -1.37
N GLN A 41 -14.58 2.94 -2.51
CA GLN A 41 -14.74 4.07 -3.42
C GLN A 41 -16.18 4.14 -3.97
N ALA A 42 -16.76 3.03 -4.38
CA ALA A 42 -18.14 2.96 -4.87
C ALA A 42 -19.14 3.36 -3.78
N PHE A 43 -18.93 2.92 -2.53
CA PHE A 43 -19.74 3.31 -1.38
C PHE A 43 -19.63 4.81 -1.07
N ILE A 44 -18.42 5.37 -1.09
CA ILE A 44 -18.20 6.81 -0.90
C ILE A 44 -18.87 7.61 -2.01
N GLU A 45 -18.76 7.16 -3.27
CA GLU A 45 -19.38 7.82 -4.41
C GLU A 45 -20.92 7.75 -4.33
N LYS A 46 -21.48 6.62 -3.87
CA LYS A 46 -22.93 6.44 -3.67
C LYS A 46 -23.49 7.33 -2.55
N ASN A 47 -22.69 7.58 -1.51
CA ASN A 47 -23.10 8.40 -0.35
C ASN A 47 -22.64 9.86 -0.43
N LYS A 48 -21.92 10.26 -1.48
CA LYS A 48 -21.46 11.64 -1.67
C LYS A 48 -22.62 12.54 -2.14
N ILE A 49 -23.01 13.47 -1.28
CA ILE A 49 -23.77 14.65 -1.69
C ILE A 49 -22.80 15.58 -2.43
N ARG A 50 -22.91 15.66 -3.76
CA ARG A 50 -21.94 16.41 -4.59
C ARG A 50 -22.13 17.92 -4.45
N ILE A 51 -21.11 18.60 -3.93
CA ILE A 51 -20.97 20.08 -4.00
C ILE A 51 -20.00 20.49 -5.13
N VAL A 52 -19.07 19.60 -5.54
CA VAL A 52 -18.01 19.88 -6.54
C VAL A 52 -17.98 18.79 -7.62
N ALA A 53 -17.60 19.16 -8.84
CA ALA A 53 -17.51 18.27 -10.00
C ALA A 53 -16.50 17.11 -9.80
N LYS A 54 -16.76 15.99 -10.49
CA LYS A 54 -15.92 14.79 -10.48
C LYS A 54 -14.51 15.16 -10.96
N GLY A 55 -13.48 14.95 -10.12
CA GLY A 55 -12.07 15.10 -10.55
C GLY A 55 -11.17 15.99 -9.69
N GLY A 56 -11.67 16.66 -8.65
CA GLY A 56 -10.83 17.48 -7.76
C GLY A 56 -9.90 16.71 -6.80
N GLY A 57 -9.91 15.38 -6.84
CA GLY A 57 -9.07 14.54 -5.97
C GLY A 57 -7.67 14.34 -6.53
N ARG A 58 -6.65 14.55 -5.71
CA ARG A 58 -5.26 14.20 -6.03
C ARG A 58 -5.16 12.68 -6.30
N LYS A 59 -4.52 12.28 -7.40
CA LYS A 59 -4.22 10.87 -7.66
C LYS A 59 -3.39 10.31 -6.50
N PRO A 60 -3.67 9.09 -6.02
CA PRO A 60 -2.84 8.48 -4.98
C PRO A 60 -1.42 8.29 -5.52
N ASP A 61 -0.44 8.84 -4.81
CA ASP A 61 0.99 8.80 -5.20
C ASP A 61 1.60 7.38 -5.05
N MET A 62 0.84 6.41 -4.51
CA MET A 62 1.30 5.04 -4.22
C MET A 62 0.26 4.00 -4.67
N SER A 63 0.72 2.91 -5.28
CA SER A 63 -0.12 1.78 -5.66
C SER A 63 -0.61 0.99 -4.43
N VAL A 64 -1.77 0.33 -4.55
CA VAL A 64 -2.31 -0.54 -3.48
C VAL A 64 -1.30 -1.62 -3.10
N LYS A 65 -0.66 -2.23 -4.09
CA LYS A 65 0.40 -3.24 -3.91
C LYS A 65 1.59 -2.70 -3.09
N GLN A 66 2.09 -1.50 -3.41
CA GLN A 66 3.16 -0.87 -2.63
C GLN A 66 2.72 -0.57 -1.19
N GLY A 67 1.49 -0.09 -0.99
CA GLY A 67 0.93 0.19 0.33
C GLY A 67 0.87 -1.06 1.22
N ILE A 68 0.43 -2.19 0.67
CA ILE A 68 0.38 -3.46 1.41
C ILE A 68 1.79 -3.95 1.75
N CYS A 69 2.72 -3.88 0.79
CA CYS A 69 4.12 -4.25 1.02
C CYS A 69 4.74 -3.39 2.15
N LEU A 70 4.50 -2.08 2.12
CA LEU A 70 4.91 -1.14 3.16
C LEU A 70 4.34 -1.53 4.53
N CYS A 71 3.03 -1.80 4.61
CA CYS A 71 2.38 -2.21 5.85
C CYS A 71 2.97 -3.49 6.43
N LEU A 72 3.21 -4.51 5.59
CA LEU A 72 3.78 -5.79 6.04
C LEU A 72 5.22 -5.61 6.56
N ILE A 73 6.04 -4.81 5.88
CA ILE A 73 7.39 -4.47 6.35
C ILE A 73 7.33 -3.72 7.67
N TYR A 74 6.43 -2.75 7.79
CA TYR A 74 6.24 -1.99 9.01
C TYR A 74 5.85 -2.88 10.19
N LEU A 75 4.85 -3.75 10.01
CA LEU A 75 4.36 -4.64 11.05
C LEU A 75 5.44 -5.62 11.51
N ARG A 76 6.24 -6.15 10.58
CA ARG A 76 7.28 -7.13 10.88
C ARG A 76 8.51 -6.52 11.55
N GLN A 77 9.06 -5.46 10.96
CA GLN A 77 10.39 -4.97 11.31
C GLN A 77 10.33 -3.75 12.24
N LYS A 78 9.15 -3.12 12.40
CA LYS A 78 8.96 -1.86 13.14
C LYS A 78 10.04 -0.80 12.82
N PRO A 79 10.41 -0.59 11.54
CA PRO A 79 11.45 0.37 11.19
C PRO A 79 10.98 1.80 11.45
N ILE A 80 11.91 2.69 11.72
CA ILE A 80 11.61 4.12 11.83
C ILE A 80 11.15 4.70 10.48
N PHE A 81 10.34 5.75 10.53
CA PHE A 81 9.71 6.34 9.33
C PHE A 81 10.70 6.84 8.27
N GLU A 82 11.91 7.23 8.66
CA GLU A 82 12.95 7.68 7.72
C GLU A 82 13.41 6.53 6.82
N ILE A 83 13.58 5.33 7.39
CA ILE A 83 13.93 4.12 6.63
C ILE A 83 12.78 3.73 5.69
N LEU A 84 11.53 3.85 6.14
CA LEU A 84 10.37 3.60 5.27
C LEU A 84 10.31 4.57 4.10
N GLY A 85 10.60 5.85 4.35
CA GLY A 85 10.65 6.86 3.31
C GLY A 85 11.74 6.60 2.27
N LEU A 86 12.91 6.14 2.70
CA LEU A 86 13.99 5.70 1.82
C LEU A 86 13.63 4.45 1.00
N LEU A 87 12.94 3.47 1.60
CA LEU A 87 12.62 2.20 0.96
C LEU A 87 11.48 2.29 -0.06
N PHE A 88 10.53 3.19 0.17
CA PHE A 88 9.30 3.32 -0.62
C PHE A 88 9.15 4.67 -1.33
N ASP A 89 10.18 5.52 -1.27
CA ASP A 89 10.19 6.87 -1.83
C ASP A 89 8.97 7.71 -1.40
N VAL A 90 8.65 7.67 -0.10
CA VAL A 90 7.50 8.37 0.48
C VAL A 90 7.86 9.27 1.64
N SER A 91 7.18 10.41 1.76
CA SER A 91 7.34 11.26 2.94
C SER A 91 6.73 10.61 4.19
N LYS A 92 7.25 10.98 5.37
CA LYS A 92 6.76 10.52 6.67
C LYS A 92 5.24 10.64 6.81
N THR A 93 4.68 11.78 6.42
CA THR A 93 3.23 12.03 6.47
C THR A 93 2.45 11.11 5.55
N LYS A 94 2.98 10.78 4.36
CA LYS A 94 2.32 9.87 3.41
C LYS A 94 2.35 8.42 3.91
N ALA A 95 3.50 7.95 4.37
CA ALA A 95 3.61 6.62 4.97
C ALA A 95 2.64 6.48 6.16
N MET A 96 2.52 7.53 6.99
CA MET A 96 1.60 7.55 8.12
C MET A 96 0.13 7.49 7.68
N ILE A 97 -0.28 8.26 6.65
CA ILE A 97 -1.65 8.21 6.12
C ILE A 97 -1.99 6.80 5.61
N HIS A 98 -1.09 6.15 4.88
CA HIS A 98 -1.31 4.79 4.41
C HIS A 98 -1.37 3.76 5.55
N LEU A 99 -0.59 3.95 6.61
CA LEU A 99 -0.57 3.06 7.77
C LEU A 99 -1.79 3.23 8.69
N ILE A 100 -2.40 4.42 8.72
CA ILE A 100 -3.59 4.73 9.53
C ILE A 100 -4.89 4.36 8.78
N ILE A 101 -4.90 4.45 7.44
CA ILE A 101 -6.10 4.22 6.62
C ILE A 101 -6.18 2.79 6.05
N GLY A 102 -5.04 2.06 6.02
CA GLY A 102 -5.00 0.63 5.69
C GLY A 102 -5.68 -0.22 6.75
#